data_AF-A0A813D7T2-F1
#
_entry.id   AF-A0A813D7T2-F1
#
_cell.length_a   1.000
_cell.length_b   1.000
_cell.length_c   1.000
_cell.angle_alpha   90.00
_cell.angle_beta   90.00
_cell.angle_gamma   90.00
#
_symmetry.space_group_name_H-M   'P 1'
#
loop_
_entity.id
_entity.type
_entity.pdbx_description
1 polymer ?
#
loop_
_entity_poly.entity_id
_entity_poly.type
_entity_poly.pdbx_seq_one_letter_code
_entity_poly.pdbx_strand_id
1 'polypeptide(L)'
;MPQLPGPPPPPPQAELTWPLMVHEKRLNRAEAAELPEASGFGALAALTGKAWLQVARRRIDLTRMALDHRGDQPLAPVCGQCNVDLNDPFVKERVGVWHGGARLKVYQVGDIRQLAASFELQYDIPNVPVKSANWMQWLERHDAYCTLCVRCALEKGFDPPPEEPKIQEAKALRDGDNSDAEEEDDQANQDDEKAD
;
A
#
# COMPACT_ATOMS: atom_id res chain seq x y z
N MET A 1 59.20 54.92 0.14
CA MET A 1 58.49 54.36 -1.02
C MET A 1 57.45 53.39 -0.49
N PRO A 2 56.14 53.69 -0.52
CA PRO A 2 55.11 52.75 -0.08
C PRO A 2 55.01 51.57 -1.06
N GLN A 3 55.02 50.34 -0.53
CA GLN A 3 54.93 49.11 -1.31
C GLN A 3 53.49 48.91 -1.83
N LEU A 4 53.36 48.63 -3.13
CA LEU A 4 52.10 48.22 -3.75
C LEU A 4 51.68 46.85 -3.20
N PRO A 5 50.39 46.61 -2.90
CA PRO A 5 49.90 45.28 -2.55
C PRO A 5 49.99 44.35 -3.76
N GLY A 6 50.65 43.21 -3.59
CA GLY A 6 50.74 42.15 -4.60
C GLY A 6 49.36 41.54 -4.92
N PRO A 7 49.23 40.86 -6.07
CA PRO A 7 47.97 40.26 -6.48
C PRO A 7 47.52 39.18 -5.47
N PRO A 8 46.19 39.03 -5.24
CA PRO A 8 45.67 38.04 -4.32
C PRO A 8 46.01 36.63 -4.81
N PRO A 9 46.23 35.67 -3.88
CA PRO A 9 46.48 34.29 -4.24
C PRO A 9 45.30 33.72 -5.05
N PRO A 10 45.55 32.81 -6.00
CA PRO A 10 44.47 32.14 -6.71
C PRO A 10 43.58 31.38 -5.71
N PRO A 11 42.26 31.32 -5.94
CA PRO A 11 41.36 30.56 -5.08
C PRO A 11 41.83 29.11 -5.01
N PRO A 12 41.70 28.43 -3.84
CA PRO A 12 41.98 27.01 -3.75
C PRO A 12 41.12 26.29 -4.80
N GLN A 13 41.77 25.51 -5.66
CA GLN A 13 41.08 24.69 -6.63
C GLN A 13 40.11 23.80 -5.85
N ALA A 14 38.81 23.97 -6.11
CA ALA A 14 37.79 23.10 -5.57
C ALA A 14 38.13 21.67 -6.00
N GLU A 15 38.49 20.82 -5.03
CA GLU A 15 38.61 19.40 -5.28
C GLU A 15 37.24 18.90 -5.76
N LEU A 16 37.20 18.55 -7.05
CA LEU A 16 36.04 17.95 -7.69
C LEU A 16 35.81 16.57 -7.07
N THR A 17 35.00 16.55 -6.02
CA THR A 17 34.43 15.30 -5.49
C THR A 17 33.25 14.88 -6.36
N TRP A 18 33.49 13.83 -7.16
CA TRP A 18 32.56 12.92 -7.87
C TRP A 18 32.08 13.27 -9.29
N PRO A 19 31.83 12.25 -10.16
CA PRO A 19 31.94 10.80 -9.94
C PRO A 19 32.87 10.09 -10.95
N LEU A 20 34.16 9.93 -10.63
CA LEU A 20 35.05 9.01 -11.38
C LEU A 20 36.01 8.20 -10.49
N MET A 21 35.83 8.20 -9.16
CA MET A 21 36.49 7.21 -8.32
C MET A 21 35.67 5.92 -8.36
N VAL A 22 35.86 5.18 -9.46
CA VAL A 22 35.74 3.72 -9.45
C VAL A 22 36.63 3.27 -8.30
N HIS A 23 36.01 2.83 -7.20
CA HIS A 23 36.73 2.08 -6.19
C HIS A 23 37.39 0.91 -6.91
N GLU A 24 38.70 1.01 -7.14
CA GLU A 24 39.59 -0.10 -7.43
C GLU A 24 39.64 -1.00 -6.18
N LYS A 25 38.50 -1.55 -5.77
CA LYS A 25 38.51 -2.83 -5.09
C LYS A 25 38.99 -3.81 -6.15
N ARG A 26 40.26 -4.20 -6.02
CA ARG A 26 40.88 -5.34 -6.70
C ARG A 26 39.85 -6.46 -6.85
N LEU A 27 39.19 -6.49 -8.00
CA LEU A 27 38.50 -7.69 -8.46
C LEU A 27 39.62 -8.68 -8.72
N ASN A 28 39.60 -9.78 -7.99
CA ASN A 28 40.45 -10.92 -8.29
C ASN A 28 40.23 -11.24 -9.77
N ARG A 29 41.32 -11.23 -10.54
CA ARG A 29 41.36 -11.46 -12.00
C ARG A 29 40.65 -12.75 -12.44
N ALA A 30 40.37 -13.65 -11.51
CA ALA A 30 39.63 -14.89 -11.72
C ALA A 30 38.11 -14.69 -11.90
N GLU A 31 37.46 -13.72 -11.22
CA GLU A 31 36.01 -13.48 -11.37
C GLU A 31 35.67 -12.58 -12.58
N ALA A 32 36.64 -11.80 -13.06
CA ALA A 32 36.46 -10.99 -14.26
C ALA A 32 36.44 -11.82 -15.56
N ALA A 33 36.85 -13.09 -15.51
CA ALA A 33 36.93 -13.99 -16.66
C ALA A 33 35.61 -14.71 -16.97
N GLU A 34 34.58 -14.62 -16.11
CA GLU A 34 33.29 -15.30 -16.29
C GLU A 34 32.16 -14.38 -16.76
N LEU A 35 32.45 -13.12 -17.09
CA LEU A 35 31.48 -12.27 -17.77
C LEU A 35 31.50 -12.62 -19.26
N PRO A 36 30.39 -13.08 -19.87
CA PRO A 36 30.34 -13.26 -21.31
C PRO A 36 30.72 -11.92 -21.95
N GLU A 37 31.77 -11.94 -22.76
CA GLU A 37 32.18 -10.77 -23.53
C GLU A 37 30.95 -10.27 -24.28
N ALA A 38 30.43 -9.13 -23.86
CA ALA A 38 29.32 -8.46 -24.51
C ALA A 38 29.84 -7.92 -25.86
N SER A 39 30.00 -8.83 -26.81
CA SER A 39 30.22 -8.57 -28.21
C SER A 39 29.02 -7.80 -28.74
N GLY A 40 29.18 -6.49 -28.94
CA GLY A 40 28.25 -5.67 -29.71
C GLY A 40 28.00 -4.24 -29.22
N PHE A 41 28.17 -3.95 -27.92
CA PHE A 41 27.88 -2.63 -27.37
C PHE A 41 29.03 -2.12 -26.48
N GLY A 42 29.56 -0.93 -26.78
CA GLY A 42 30.72 -0.37 -26.09
C GLY A 42 30.51 -0.19 -24.57
N ALA A 43 31.60 -0.05 -23.82
CA ALA A 43 31.60 0.00 -22.35
C ALA A 43 30.59 1.01 -21.74
N LEU A 44 30.36 2.14 -22.39
CA LEU A 44 29.34 3.13 -21.98
C LEU A 44 27.92 2.59 -22.08
N ALA A 45 27.57 1.90 -23.16
CA ALA A 45 26.25 1.30 -23.32
C ALA A 45 26.01 0.20 -22.26
N ALA A 46 27.05 -0.57 -21.93
CA ALA A 46 26.99 -1.55 -20.85
C ALA A 46 26.76 -0.89 -19.47
N LEU A 47 27.39 0.26 -19.20
CA LEU A 47 27.18 1.01 -17.95
C LEU A 47 25.77 1.61 -17.88
N THR A 48 25.30 2.23 -18.96
CA THR A 48 23.93 2.77 -19.04
C THR A 48 22.89 1.67 -18.88
N GLY A 49 23.08 0.53 -19.52
CA GLY A 49 22.19 -0.63 -19.38
C GLY A 49 22.15 -1.17 -17.94
N LYS A 50 23.31 -1.28 -17.28
CA LYS A 50 23.39 -1.68 -15.86
C LYS A 50 22.67 -0.68 -14.95
N ALA A 51 22.90 0.61 -15.13
CA ALA A 51 22.25 1.65 -14.34
C ALA A 51 20.72 1.64 -14.54
N TRP A 52 20.27 1.52 -15.80
CA TRP A 52 18.85 1.44 -16.12
C TRP A 52 18.18 0.22 -15.46
N LEU A 53 18.83 -0.95 -15.52
CA LEU A 53 18.31 -2.19 -14.94
C LEU A 53 18.25 -2.14 -13.41
N GLN A 54 19.23 -1.47 -12.77
CA GLN A 54 19.20 -1.23 -11.33
C GLN A 54 18.03 -0.33 -10.92
N VAL A 55 17.78 0.75 -11.66
CA VAL A 55 16.62 1.63 -11.42
C VAL A 55 15.31 0.88 -11.63
N ALA A 56 15.20 0.07 -12.69
CA ALA A 56 14.00 -0.71 -12.97
C ALA A 56 13.70 -1.69 -11.83
N ARG A 57 14.71 -2.46 -11.38
CA ARG A 57 14.59 -3.40 -10.27
C ARG A 57 14.16 -2.69 -8.99
N ARG A 58 14.77 -1.55 -8.68
CA ARG A 58 14.43 -0.74 -7.52
C ARG A 58 12.98 -0.27 -7.54
N ARG A 59 12.49 0.19 -8.69
CA ARG A 59 11.09 0.64 -8.83
C ARG A 59 10.10 -0.50 -8.64
N ILE A 60 10.45 -1.71 -9.08
CA ILE A 60 9.67 -2.91 -8.78
C ILE A 60 9.66 -3.16 -7.26
N ASP A 61 10.81 -3.07 -6.60
CA ASP A 61 10.91 -3.25 -5.15
C ASP A 61 10.09 -2.19 -4.38
N LEU A 62 10.17 -0.91 -4.78
CA LEU A 62 9.36 0.18 -4.20
C LEU A 62 7.87 -0.06 -4.38
N THR A 63 7.46 -0.50 -5.56
CA THR A 63 6.06 -0.83 -5.86
C THR A 63 5.58 -2.02 -5.03
N ARG A 64 6.41 -3.06 -4.90
CA ARG A 64 6.11 -4.23 -4.08
C ARG A 64 5.94 -3.83 -2.61
N MET A 65 6.89 -3.08 -2.05
CA MET A 65 6.80 -2.59 -0.67
C MET A 65 5.57 -1.70 -0.44
N ALA A 66 5.19 -0.90 -1.45
CA ALA A 66 3.98 -0.09 -1.37
C ALA A 66 2.71 -0.98 -1.30
N LEU A 67 2.61 -2.00 -2.16
CA LEU A 67 1.47 -2.92 -2.15
C LEU A 67 1.38 -3.74 -0.87
N ASP A 68 2.51 -4.22 -0.35
CA ASP A 68 2.58 -4.92 0.93
C ASP A 68 2.11 -3.99 2.06
N HIS A 69 2.62 -2.76 2.10
CA HIS A 69 2.24 -1.76 3.11
C HIS A 69 0.75 -1.39 3.04
N ARG A 70 0.13 -1.37 1.84
CA ARG A 70 -1.32 -1.18 1.70
C ARG A 70 -2.11 -2.27 2.42
N GLY A 71 -1.64 -3.52 2.39
CA GLY A 71 -2.28 -4.63 3.08
C GLY A 71 -2.23 -4.49 4.60
N ASP A 72 -1.17 -3.85 5.10
CA ASP A 72 -0.95 -3.61 6.54
C ASP A 72 -1.68 -2.36 7.08
N GLN A 73 -2.20 -1.50 6.19
CA GLN A 73 -2.86 -0.25 6.61
C GLN A 73 -4.17 -0.55 7.36
N PRO A 74 -4.34 -0.01 8.58
CA PRO A 74 -5.57 -0.19 9.33
C PRO A 74 -6.73 0.50 8.60
N LEU A 75 -7.89 -0.15 8.61
CA LEU A 75 -9.12 0.45 8.10
C LEU A 75 -9.56 1.59 9.02
N ALA A 76 -9.66 2.81 8.49
CA ALA A 76 -10.20 3.92 9.25
C ALA A 76 -11.71 3.71 9.51
N PRO A 77 -12.24 4.17 10.66
CA PRO A 77 -13.67 4.03 10.99
C PRO A 77 -14.57 4.95 10.15
N VAL A 78 -13.98 5.92 9.43
CA VAL A 78 -14.67 6.92 8.63
C VAL A 78 -14.05 7.01 7.24
N CYS A 79 -14.85 7.46 6.27
CA CYS A 79 -14.33 7.76 4.94
C CYS A 79 -13.45 9.01 4.96
N GLY A 80 -12.21 8.93 4.47
CA GLY A 80 -11.29 10.07 4.43
C GLY A 80 -11.66 11.20 3.46
N GLN A 81 -12.67 11.01 2.60
CA GLN A 81 -13.12 12.03 1.66
C GLN A 81 -14.43 12.71 2.09
N CYS A 82 -15.42 11.94 2.54
CA CYS A 82 -16.75 12.46 2.89
C CYS A 82 -17.11 12.33 4.37
N ASN A 83 -16.21 11.80 5.21
CA ASN A 83 -16.39 11.57 6.64
C ASN A 83 -17.62 10.74 7.03
N VAL A 84 -18.22 10.03 6.07
CA VAL A 84 -19.31 9.08 6.34
C VAL A 84 -18.78 7.92 7.19
N ASP A 85 -19.53 7.60 8.23
CA ASP A 85 -19.28 6.49 9.14
C ASP A 85 -20.43 5.46 9.07
N LEU A 86 -20.36 4.43 9.90
CA LEU A 86 -21.43 3.42 9.99
C LEU A 86 -22.69 3.94 10.69
N ASN A 87 -22.62 5.08 11.37
CA ASN A 87 -23.71 5.65 12.15
C ASN A 87 -24.52 6.71 11.41
N ASP A 88 -24.08 7.13 10.23
CA ASP A 88 -24.73 8.08 9.36
C ASP A 88 -26.20 7.64 9.07
N PRO A 89 -27.19 8.55 9.19
CA PRO A 89 -28.60 8.24 8.93
C PRO A 89 -28.83 7.55 7.59
N PHE A 90 -28.16 7.98 6.51
CA PHE A 90 -28.36 7.41 5.18
C PHE A 90 -27.83 5.98 5.06
N VAL A 91 -26.77 5.68 5.82
CA VAL A 91 -26.19 4.33 5.91
C VAL A 91 -27.09 3.42 6.73
N LYS A 92 -27.63 3.91 7.85
CA LYS A 92 -28.56 3.17 8.71
C LYS A 92 -29.87 2.85 7.99
N GLU A 93 -30.41 3.81 7.25
CA GLU A 93 -31.61 3.65 6.43
C GLU A 93 -31.38 2.85 5.14
N ARG A 94 -30.12 2.49 4.84
CA ARG A 94 -29.72 1.69 3.67
C ARG A 94 -30.20 2.28 2.34
N VAL A 95 -30.16 3.59 2.21
CA VAL A 95 -30.72 4.30 1.06
C VAL A 95 -29.74 4.32 -0.11
N GLY A 96 -30.21 3.95 -1.30
CA GLY A 96 -29.47 4.06 -2.56
C GLY A 96 -28.18 3.23 -2.59
N VAL A 97 -27.04 3.91 -2.81
CA VAL A 97 -25.70 3.30 -2.90
C VAL A 97 -25.30 2.60 -1.57
N TRP A 98 -25.97 2.94 -0.48
CA TRP A 98 -25.73 2.40 0.86
C TRP A 98 -26.59 1.18 1.23
N HIS A 99 -27.24 0.51 0.27
CA HIS A 99 -28.09 -0.66 0.57
C HIS A 99 -27.35 -1.76 1.36
N GLY A 100 -26.03 -1.90 1.12
CA GLY A 100 -25.12 -2.82 1.81
C GLY A 100 -24.38 -2.20 3.01
N GLY A 101 -24.76 -1.00 3.46
CA GLY A 101 -24.04 -0.21 4.47
C GLY A 101 -22.91 0.64 3.90
N ALA A 102 -22.14 1.31 4.78
CA ALA A 102 -21.08 2.25 4.39
C ALA A 102 -19.91 1.61 3.63
N ARG A 103 -19.69 0.29 3.85
CA ARG A 103 -18.57 -0.55 3.38
C ARG A 103 -17.29 0.25 3.08
N LEU A 104 -16.39 0.27 4.05
CA LEU A 104 -15.12 0.98 3.96
C LEU A 104 -14.01 0.04 3.49
N LYS A 105 -13.13 0.53 2.62
CA LYS A 105 -11.92 -0.18 2.18
C LYS A 105 -10.76 0.79 1.96
N VAL A 106 -9.54 0.32 2.18
CA VAL A 106 -8.32 1.09 1.89
C VAL A 106 -8.03 1.05 0.38
N TYR A 107 -8.01 2.22 -0.25
CA TYR A 107 -7.67 2.40 -1.65
C TYR A 107 -6.34 3.12 -1.79
N GLN A 108 -5.61 2.80 -2.86
CA GLN A 108 -4.43 3.54 -3.27
C GLN A 108 -4.91 4.75 -4.08
N VAL A 109 -4.75 5.94 -3.51
CA VAL A 109 -5.17 7.20 -4.16
C VAL A 109 -3.99 7.85 -4.89
N GLY A 110 -2.78 7.70 -4.36
CA GLY A 110 -1.57 8.21 -4.98
C GLY A 110 -1.07 7.34 -6.14
N ASP A 111 -0.51 7.99 -7.17
CA ASP A 111 0.25 7.28 -8.20
C ASP A 111 1.62 6.88 -7.64
N ILE A 112 1.75 5.60 -7.27
CA ILE A 112 2.98 5.04 -6.71
C ILE A 112 4.18 5.22 -7.64
N ARG A 113 3.98 5.28 -8.97
CA ARG A 113 5.08 5.50 -9.92
C ARG A 113 5.62 6.93 -9.82
N GLN A 114 4.72 7.90 -9.70
CA GLN A 114 5.09 9.30 -9.49
C GLN A 114 5.74 9.48 -8.11
N LEU A 115 5.17 8.85 -7.07
CA LEU A 115 5.74 8.90 -5.72
C LEU A 115 7.13 8.27 -5.68
N ALA A 116 7.36 7.15 -6.36
CA ALA A 116 8.67 6.52 -6.45
C ALA A 116 9.68 7.43 -7.17
N ALA A 117 9.30 8.06 -8.28
CA ALA A 117 10.17 9.01 -8.98
C ALA A 117 10.51 10.24 -8.12
N SER A 118 9.54 10.79 -7.40
CA SER A 118 9.76 11.93 -6.50
C SER A 118 10.64 11.57 -5.30
N PHE A 119 10.50 10.36 -4.76
CA PHE A 119 11.34 9.84 -3.70
C PHE A 119 12.78 9.61 -4.18
N GLU A 120 12.96 9.04 -5.37
CA GLU A 120 14.28 8.86 -5.97
C GLU A 120 15.01 10.19 -6.16
N LEU A 121 14.29 11.24 -6.56
CA LEU A 121 14.82 12.59 -6.77
C LEU A 121 15.17 13.29 -5.45
N GLN A 122 14.34 13.13 -4.41
CA GLN A 122 14.57 13.80 -3.12
C GLN A 122 15.76 13.23 -2.35
N TYR A 123 16.06 11.95 -2.53
CA TYR A 123 17.09 11.26 -1.74
C TYR A 123 18.33 10.87 -2.58
N ASP A 124 18.40 11.27 -3.85
CA ASP A 124 19.50 10.96 -4.79
C ASP A 124 19.88 9.47 -4.81
N ILE A 125 18.87 8.58 -4.87
CA ILE A 125 19.09 7.15 -4.68
C ILE A 125 18.93 6.30 -5.95
N PRO A 126 19.97 6.19 -6.80
CA PRO A 126 20.13 5.01 -7.66
C PRO A 126 20.97 3.91 -6.99
N ASN A 127 22.03 4.28 -6.25
CA ASN A 127 23.11 3.36 -5.88
C ASN A 127 23.07 2.83 -4.43
N VAL A 128 22.21 3.38 -3.57
CA VAL A 128 22.09 2.95 -2.16
C VAL A 128 20.87 2.05 -2.00
N PRO A 129 20.93 0.94 -1.23
CA PRO A 129 19.76 0.11 -0.96
C PRO A 129 18.61 0.94 -0.38
N VAL A 130 17.40 0.69 -0.86
CA VAL A 130 16.18 1.34 -0.34
C VAL A 130 16.01 0.94 1.13
N LYS A 131 15.92 1.91 2.02
CA LYS A 131 15.46 1.69 3.39
C LYS A 131 13.95 1.69 3.39
N SER A 132 13.33 0.55 3.71
CA SER A 132 11.86 0.37 3.73
C SER A 132 11.16 1.41 4.60
N ALA A 133 11.71 1.71 5.79
CA ALA A 133 11.16 2.70 6.71
C ALA A 133 11.03 4.10 6.10
N ASN A 134 12.04 4.55 5.34
CA ASN A 134 11.99 5.86 4.70
C ASN A 134 10.93 5.91 3.60
N TRP A 135 10.76 4.81 2.87
CA TRP A 135 9.74 4.70 1.84
C TRP A 135 8.33 4.68 2.43
N MET A 136 8.10 3.91 3.51
CA MET A 136 6.82 3.90 4.23
C MET A 136 6.46 5.29 4.75
N GLN A 137 7.40 5.96 5.43
CA GLN A 137 7.20 7.32 5.91
C GLN A 137 6.93 8.31 4.76
N TRP A 138 7.55 8.10 3.60
CA TRP A 138 7.28 8.91 2.41
C TRP A 138 5.85 8.74 1.91
N LEU A 139 5.37 7.48 1.84
CA LEU A 139 4.00 7.16 1.42
C LEU A 139 2.97 7.75 2.37
N GLU A 140 3.20 7.69 3.68
CA GLU A 140 2.33 8.29 4.70
C GLU A 140 2.25 9.82 4.57
N ARG A 141 3.38 10.50 4.34
CA ARG A 141 3.40 11.97 4.17
C ARG A 141 2.67 12.48 2.93
N HIS A 142 2.52 11.62 1.92
CA HIS A 142 1.88 11.97 0.65
C HIS A 142 0.49 11.34 0.51
N ASP A 143 -0.11 10.86 1.60
CA ASP A 143 -1.45 10.27 1.64
C ASP A 143 -1.68 9.25 0.52
N ALA A 144 -0.68 8.37 0.31
CA ALA A 144 -0.73 7.40 -0.79
C ALA A 144 -1.96 6.46 -0.69
N TYR A 145 -2.46 6.26 0.53
CA TYR A 145 -3.61 5.42 0.83
C TYR A 145 -4.68 6.22 1.56
N CYS A 146 -5.94 5.91 1.25
CA CYS A 146 -7.08 6.50 1.92
C CYS A 146 -8.20 5.47 2.06
N THR A 147 -8.89 5.48 3.20
CA THR A 147 -10.11 4.69 3.38
C THR A 147 -11.28 5.39 2.71
N LEU A 148 -11.87 4.75 1.70
CA LEU A 148 -13.03 5.27 0.98
C LEU A 148 -14.26 4.42 1.24
N CYS A 149 -15.41 5.07 1.25
CA CYS A 149 -16.73 4.45 1.25
C CYS A 149 -17.16 4.07 -0.16
N VAL A 150 -18.23 3.26 -0.28
CA VAL A 150 -18.77 2.80 -1.58
C VAL A 150 -18.99 3.96 -2.56
N ARG A 151 -19.60 5.06 -2.10
CA ARG A 151 -19.87 6.22 -2.96
C ARG A 151 -18.59 6.86 -3.48
N CYS A 152 -17.64 7.19 -2.61
CA CYS A 152 -16.39 7.84 -3.03
C CYS A 152 -15.47 6.89 -3.83
N ALA A 153 -15.57 5.57 -3.59
CA ALA A 153 -14.90 4.58 -4.41
C ALA A 153 -15.44 4.62 -5.86
N LEU A 154 -16.77 4.60 -6.03
CA LEU A 154 -17.41 4.68 -7.35
C LEU A 154 -17.13 5.99 -8.07
N GLU A 155 -17.16 7.14 -7.38
CA GLU A 155 -16.84 8.45 -7.96
C GLU A 155 -15.40 8.51 -8.50
N LYS A 156 -14.47 7.80 -7.86
CA LYS A 156 -13.07 7.71 -8.29
C LYS A 156 -12.81 6.56 -9.28
N GLY A 157 -13.84 5.81 -9.66
CA GLY A 157 -13.72 4.68 -10.58
C GLY A 157 -13.03 3.45 -9.98
N PHE A 158 -13.04 3.31 -8.65
CA PHE A 158 -12.57 2.11 -7.98
C PHE A 158 -13.68 1.07 -7.87
N ASP A 159 -13.29 -0.21 -7.89
CA ASP A 159 -14.23 -1.29 -7.62
C ASP A 159 -14.74 -1.22 -6.17
N PRO A 160 -16.06 -1.27 -5.95
CA PRO A 160 -16.63 -1.25 -4.61
C PRO A 160 -16.18 -2.48 -3.82
N PRO A 161 -16.09 -2.38 -2.48
CA PRO A 161 -15.80 -3.52 -1.64
C PRO A 161 -16.91 -4.59 -1.80
N PRO A 162 -16.54 -5.90 -1.83
CA PRO A 162 -17.50 -6.97 -1.97
C PRO A 162 -18.55 -6.89 -0.87
N GLU A 163 -19.78 -7.25 -1.19
CA GLU A 163 -20.83 -7.37 -0.18
C GLU A 163 -20.50 -8.56 0.71
N GLU A 164 -20.39 -8.31 2.01
CA GLU A 164 -20.32 -9.41 2.97
C GLU A 164 -21.60 -10.25 2.79
N PRO A 165 -21.48 -11.58 2.63
CA PRO A 165 -22.64 -12.42 2.45
C PRO A 165 -23.55 -12.24 3.66
N LYS A 166 -24.81 -11.89 3.42
CA LYS A 166 -25.83 -11.78 4.47
C LYS A 166 -25.95 -13.14 5.15
N ILE A 167 -25.39 -13.29 6.35
CA ILE A 167 -25.56 -14.48 7.21
C ILE A 167 -27.05 -14.69 7.62
N GLN A 168 -27.97 -13.85 7.14
CA GLN A 168 -29.40 -13.91 7.44
C GLN A 168 -30.17 -15.01 6.70
N GLU A 169 -29.65 -15.60 5.62
CA GLU A 169 -30.35 -16.68 4.89
C GLU A 169 -30.11 -18.09 5.48
N ALA A 170 -29.09 -18.27 6.32
CA ALA A 170 -28.82 -19.55 6.97
C ALA A 170 -29.75 -19.86 8.16
N LYS A 171 -30.51 -18.86 8.65
CA LYS A 171 -31.47 -19.05 9.74
C LYS A 171 -32.89 -19.34 9.23
N ALA A 172 -33.28 -18.79 8.09
CA ALA A 172 -34.60 -19.02 7.50
C ALA A 172 -34.77 -20.44 6.90
N LEU A 173 -33.68 -21.10 6.49
CA LEU A 173 -33.71 -22.47 5.98
C LEU A 173 -33.64 -23.57 7.07
N ARG A 174 -33.44 -23.19 8.33
CA ARG A 174 -33.40 -24.15 9.46
C ARG A 174 -34.67 -24.20 10.29
N ASP A 175 -35.48 -23.14 10.24
CA ASP A 175 -36.70 -23.02 11.06
C ASP A 175 -37.99 -23.32 10.25
N GLY A 176 -37.87 -23.78 9.00
CA GLY A 176 -39.00 -23.94 8.07
C GLY A 176 -39.50 -25.36 7.82
N ASP A 177 -39.00 -26.38 8.52
CA ASP A 177 -39.39 -27.77 8.27
C ASP A 177 -39.43 -28.57 9.60
N ASN A 178 -40.53 -28.42 10.35
CA ASN A 178 -41.37 -29.53 10.83
C ASN A 178 -42.44 -29.00 11.82
N SER A 179 -43.55 -28.48 11.29
CA SER A 179 -44.83 -28.41 11.98
C SER A 179 -45.79 -29.36 11.27
N ASP A 180 -46.46 -30.20 12.05
CA ASP A 180 -47.61 -31.07 11.75
C ASP A 180 -47.34 -32.59 11.67
N ALA A 181 -47.46 -33.23 12.84
CA ALA A 181 -48.08 -34.54 12.98
C ALA A 181 -48.85 -34.57 14.31
N GLU A 182 -50.18 -34.58 14.19
CA GLU A 182 -51.18 -34.76 15.25
C GLU A 182 -51.03 -36.12 15.95
N GLU A 183 -51.36 -36.21 17.24
CA GLU A 183 -52.34 -37.18 17.76
C GLU A 183 -52.60 -36.97 19.27
N GLU A 184 -53.88 -37.06 19.61
CA GLU A 184 -54.51 -36.93 20.92
C GLU A 184 -53.99 -37.98 21.93
N ASP A 185 -53.90 -37.63 23.21
CA ASP A 185 -54.45 -38.54 24.24
C ASP A 185 -54.82 -37.78 25.53
N ASP A 186 -56.07 -37.97 25.91
CA ASP A 186 -56.72 -37.53 27.14
C ASP A 186 -56.12 -38.23 28.36
N GLN A 187 -55.69 -37.47 29.38
CA GLN A 187 -56.03 -37.88 30.76
C GLN A 187 -55.96 -36.75 31.78
N ALA A 188 -57.14 -36.52 32.34
CA ALA A 188 -57.40 -35.79 33.56
C ALA A 188 -56.68 -36.39 34.78
N ASN A 189 -56.21 -35.52 35.67
CA ASN A 189 -56.38 -35.70 37.11
C ASN A 189 -56.18 -34.35 37.82
N GLN A 190 -57.31 -33.72 38.12
CA GLN A 190 -57.45 -32.80 39.25
C GLN A 190 -57.68 -33.64 40.54
N ASP A 191 -57.41 -33.00 41.68
CA ASP A 191 -57.82 -33.36 43.05
C ASP A 191 -56.95 -34.45 43.73
N ASP A 192 -56.47 -34.34 44.97
CA ASP A 192 -56.69 -33.40 46.07
C ASP A 192 -55.50 -33.57 47.05
N GLU A 193 -54.78 -32.49 47.38
CA GLU A 193 -53.78 -32.48 48.45
C GLU A 193 -54.48 -32.16 49.78
N LYS A 194 -54.72 -33.21 50.57
CA LYS A 194 -55.35 -33.15 51.88
C LYS A 194 -54.31 -32.74 52.93
N ALA A 195 -54.41 -31.52 53.44
CA ALA A 195 -53.74 -31.06 54.64
C ALA A 195 -54.74 -30.99 55.80
N ASP A 196 -54.67 -31.98 56.70
CA ASP A 196 -54.88 -31.86 58.16
C ASP A 196 -54.44 -33.18 58.84
#